data_AF-A0A2H5B938-F1
#
_entry.id   AF-A0A2H5B938-F1
#
_cell.length_a   1.000
_cell.length_b   1.000
_cell.length_c   1.000
_cell.angle_alpha   90.00
_cell.angle_beta   90.00
_cell.angle_gamma   90.00
#
_symmetry.space_group_name_H-M   'P 1'
#
loop_
_entity.id
_entity.type
_entity.pdbx_description
1 polymer ?
#
loop_
_entity_poly.entity_id
_entity_poly.type
_entity_poly.pdbx_seq_one_letter_code
_entity_poly.pdbx_strand_id
1 'polypeptide(L)'
;MHNSLPLPAGPDDPFAGLGELLLAVRDHRRGLLAAAGSDGYGLFRVTDRARRRWLLHAEHPVNALAFHPSLPLLAVGTGEYDGGYLFEGELLLVDLATGAARSLFEDHFGRQVLGLEWPDDHGLRVLLAPPDDWKDSKAHREGHLAVIHRTDWATVPAGSLTGTDLAGPRVPAPRPDHREAARRTVARLLSPPTRRHHTGG
;
A
#
# COMPACT_ATOMS: atom_id res chain seq x y z
N MET A 1 27.09 7.87 -8.21
CA MET A 1 26.01 7.28 -9.02
C MET A 1 26.09 5.77 -8.84
N HIS A 2 25.31 5.21 -7.91
CA HIS A 2 25.28 3.76 -7.70
C HIS A 2 24.31 3.16 -8.72
N ASN A 3 24.85 2.34 -9.62
CA ASN A 3 24.10 1.66 -10.66
C ASN A 3 23.39 0.45 -10.01
N SER A 4 22.13 0.61 -9.62
CA SER A 4 21.32 -0.50 -9.11
C SER A 4 20.93 -1.38 -10.29
N LEU A 5 21.60 -2.54 -10.42
CA LEU A 5 21.23 -3.57 -11.38
C LEU A 5 19.77 -3.99 -11.16
N PRO A 6 18.98 -4.21 -12.23
CA PRO A 6 17.68 -4.85 -12.11
C PRO A 6 17.87 -6.22 -11.44
N LEU A 7 16.96 -6.56 -10.52
CA LEU A 7 16.88 -7.93 -10.01
C LEU A 7 16.69 -8.86 -11.21
N PRO A 8 17.47 -9.96 -11.34
CA PRO A 8 17.26 -10.89 -12.44
C PRO A 8 15.88 -11.52 -12.29
N ALA A 9 14.95 -11.13 -13.17
CA ALA A 9 13.65 -11.76 -13.33
C ALA A 9 13.89 -13.14 -13.97
N GLY A 10 14.16 -14.14 -13.14
CA GLY A 10 14.09 -15.52 -13.57
C GLY A 10 12.66 -15.89 -13.95
N PRO A 11 12.45 -16.98 -14.72
CA PRO A 11 11.12 -17.46 -15.09
C PRO A 11 10.21 -17.80 -13.90
N ASP A 12 10.80 -17.94 -12.69
CA ASP A 12 10.11 -18.18 -11.42
C ASP A 12 9.97 -16.93 -10.53
N ASP A 13 10.19 -15.71 -11.05
CA ASP A 13 10.04 -14.49 -10.25
C ASP A 13 8.56 -14.30 -9.84
N PRO A 14 8.22 -14.45 -8.55
CA PRO A 14 6.84 -14.28 -8.11
C PRO A 14 6.34 -12.85 -8.33
N PHE A 15 7.24 -11.85 -8.41
CA PHE A 15 6.91 -10.43 -8.56
C PHE A 15 6.71 -10.01 -10.02
N ALA A 16 6.87 -10.93 -10.98
CA ALA A 16 6.61 -10.66 -12.38
C ALA A 16 5.19 -10.11 -12.60
N GLY A 17 5.10 -9.02 -13.36
CA GLY A 17 3.84 -8.30 -13.63
C GLY A 17 3.56 -7.11 -12.71
N LEU A 18 4.45 -6.80 -11.75
CA LEU A 18 4.34 -5.57 -10.95
C LEU A 18 5.05 -4.35 -11.58
N GLY A 19 5.86 -4.55 -12.62
CA GLY A 19 6.71 -3.49 -13.16
C GLY A 19 7.80 -3.07 -12.18
N GLU A 20 8.07 -1.77 -12.09
CA GLU A 20 9.06 -1.25 -11.14
C GLU A 20 8.52 -1.33 -9.70
N LEU A 21 9.20 -2.04 -8.81
CA LEU A 21 8.80 -2.14 -7.40
C LEU A 21 8.91 -0.80 -6.67
N LEU A 22 7.78 -0.36 -6.11
CA LEU A 22 7.64 0.92 -5.40
C LEU A 22 7.47 0.72 -3.89
N LEU A 23 6.70 -0.28 -3.47
CA LEU A 23 6.36 -0.53 -2.07
C LEU A 23 6.36 -2.03 -1.73
N ALA A 24 6.71 -2.36 -0.49
CA ALA A 24 6.63 -3.72 0.03
C ALA A 24 6.41 -3.70 1.54
N VAL A 25 5.32 -4.30 2.01
CA VAL A 25 4.95 -4.38 3.43
C VAL A 25 4.74 -5.84 3.82
N ARG A 26 5.33 -6.25 4.95
CA ARG A 26 5.24 -7.61 5.47
C ARG A 26 4.23 -7.71 6.59
N ASP A 27 3.45 -8.79 6.55
CA ASP A 27 2.72 -9.29 7.71
C ASP A 27 3.42 -10.55 8.22
N HIS A 28 4.26 -10.37 9.23
CA HIS A 28 5.00 -11.45 9.86
C HIS A 28 4.09 -12.46 10.57
N ARG A 29 2.92 -12.03 11.05
CA ARG A 29 2.00 -12.89 11.81
C ARG A 29 1.35 -13.91 10.90
N ARG A 30 0.97 -13.50 9.68
CA ARG A 30 0.30 -14.36 8.69
C ARG A 30 1.26 -14.94 7.66
N GLY A 31 2.54 -14.55 7.69
CA GLY A 31 3.52 -14.92 6.68
C GLY A 31 3.11 -14.40 5.30
N LEU A 32 2.69 -13.13 5.23
CA LEU A 32 2.27 -12.48 3.99
C LEU A 32 3.18 -11.31 3.65
N LEU A 33 3.18 -10.96 2.37
CA LEU A 33 3.78 -9.75 1.84
C LEU A 33 2.76 -9.11 0.89
N ALA A 34 2.52 -7.82 1.05
CA ALA A 34 1.90 -6.99 0.03
C ALA A 34 3.02 -6.22 -0.66
N ALA A 35 3.04 -6.19 -1.99
CA ALA A 35 3.99 -5.39 -2.75
C ALA A 35 3.26 -4.64 -3.85
N ALA A 36 3.68 -3.42 -4.13
CA ALA A 36 3.18 -2.63 -5.24
C ALA A 36 4.32 -2.21 -6.14
N GLY A 37 4.03 -2.16 -7.43
CA GLY A 37 4.90 -1.60 -8.44
C GLY A 37 4.14 -0.67 -9.38
N SER A 38 4.81 -0.23 -10.44
CA SER A 38 4.25 0.71 -11.43
C SER A 38 2.98 0.20 -12.11
N ASP A 39 2.82 -1.12 -12.22
CA ASP A 39 1.76 -1.72 -13.06
C ASP A 39 0.59 -2.28 -12.22
N GLY A 40 0.71 -2.23 -10.89
CA GLY A 40 -0.30 -2.73 -9.96
C GLY A 40 0.29 -3.18 -8.63
N TYR A 41 -0.44 -4.01 -7.91
CA TYR A 41 -0.03 -4.53 -6.61
C TYR A 41 -0.38 -6.00 -6.44
N GLY A 42 0.26 -6.66 -5.50
CA GLY A 42 0.15 -8.10 -5.34
C GLY A 42 0.25 -8.54 -3.88
N LEU A 43 -0.39 -9.67 -3.63
CA LEU A 43 -0.38 -10.37 -2.35
C LEU A 43 0.41 -11.66 -2.52
N PHE A 44 1.33 -11.91 -1.59
CA PHE A 44 2.26 -13.02 -1.64
C PHE A 44 2.22 -13.75 -0.30
N ARG A 45 2.18 -15.08 -0.35
CA ARG A 45 2.49 -15.92 0.81
C ARG A 45 4.01 -16.05 0.90
N VAL A 46 4.56 -15.86 2.08
CA VAL A 46 5.98 -16.02 2.34
C VAL A 46 6.20 -17.07 3.42
N THR A 47 6.76 -18.19 2.98
CA THR A 47 7.30 -19.24 3.85
C THR A 47 8.83 -19.15 3.78
N ASP A 48 9.46 -20.10 3.10
CA ASP A 48 10.84 -20.11 2.62
C ASP A 48 11.06 -19.21 1.40
N ARG A 49 10.05 -19.10 0.52
CA ARG A 49 10.04 -18.25 -0.67
C ARG A 49 8.72 -17.49 -0.79
N ALA A 50 8.72 -16.40 -1.54
CA ALA A 50 7.50 -15.70 -1.91
C ALA A 50 6.74 -16.49 -2.99
N ARG A 51 5.44 -16.69 -2.78
CA ARG A 51 4.51 -17.27 -3.75
C ARG A 51 3.34 -16.33 -3.96
N ARG A 52 3.11 -15.92 -5.21
CA ARG A 52 2.01 -15.03 -5.58
C ARG A 52 0.66 -15.69 -5.27
N ARG A 53 -0.20 -14.94 -4.57
CA ARG A 53 -1.61 -15.28 -4.31
C ARG A 53 -2.50 -14.52 -5.28
N TRP A 54 -2.31 -13.21 -5.34
CA TRP A 54 -3.10 -12.30 -6.16
C TRP A 54 -2.19 -11.29 -6.84
N LEU A 55 -2.53 -10.93 -8.09
CA LEU A 55 -2.03 -9.76 -8.78
C LEU A 55 -3.25 -8.90 -9.10
N LEU A 56 -3.23 -7.66 -8.64
CA LEU A 56 -4.37 -6.76 -8.60
C LEU A 56 -3.99 -5.46 -9.30
N HIS A 57 -4.96 -4.88 -9.97
CA HIS A 57 -4.83 -3.60 -10.64
C HIS A 57 -5.33 -2.47 -9.73
N ALA A 58 -4.75 -1.29 -9.90
CA ALA A 58 -5.22 -0.06 -9.28
C ALA A 58 -5.18 1.02 -10.37
N GLU A 59 -6.20 1.89 -10.40
CA GLU A 59 -6.32 2.93 -11.41
C GLU A 59 -5.25 4.02 -11.24
N HIS A 60 -4.80 4.22 -10.01
CA HIS A 60 -3.76 5.18 -9.64
C HIS A 60 -2.55 4.50 -8.99
N PRO A 61 -1.37 5.15 -8.97
CA PRO A 61 -0.20 4.66 -8.25
C PRO A 61 -0.51 4.33 -6.79
N VAL A 62 0.00 3.19 -6.32
CA VAL A 62 -0.13 2.78 -4.91
C VAL A 62 0.91 3.53 -4.08
N ASN A 63 0.43 4.23 -3.06
CA ASN A 63 1.26 5.04 -2.15
C ASN A 63 1.36 4.43 -0.75
N ALA A 64 0.40 3.62 -0.34
CA ALA A 64 0.35 3.05 0.99
C ALA A 64 -0.28 1.64 1.03
N LEU A 65 0.24 0.80 1.92
CA LEU A 65 -0.23 -0.57 2.16
C LEU A 65 -0.24 -0.83 3.67
N ALA A 66 -1.35 -1.30 4.22
CA ALA A 66 -1.45 -1.59 5.65
C ALA A 66 -2.33 -2.83 5.93
N PHE A 67 -1.71 -3.90 6.44
CA PHE A 67 -2.43 -5.09 6.88
C PHE A 67 -3.22 -4.79 8.16
N HIS A 68 -4.50 -5.18 8.17
CA HIS A 68 -5.32 -5.06 9.37
C HIS A 68 -4.75 -5.94 10.50
N PRO A 69 -4.75 -5.48 11.77
CA PRO A 69 -4.04 -6.19 12.83
C PRO A 69 -4.63 -7.57 13.14
N SER A 70 -5.96 -7.74 13.17
CA SER A 70 -6.63 -9.04 13.44
C SER A 70 -7.38 -9.66 12.24
N LEU A 71 -8.17 -8.88 11.49
CA LEU A 71 -8.92 -9.34 10.31
C LEU A 71 -8.05 -9.63 9.08
N PRO A 72 -8.47 -10.54 8.18
CA PRO A 72 -7.76 -10.87 6.95
C PRO A 72 -7.99 -9.81 5.85
N LEU A 73 -7.60 -8.57 6.15
CA LEU A 73 -7.80 -7.40 5.29
C LEU A 73 -6.49 -6.66 5.03
N LEU A 74 -6.39 -6.02 3.87
CA LEU A 74 -5.34 -5.07 3.50
C LEU A 74 -6.00 -3.76 3.07
N ALA A 75 -5.63 -2.66 3.71
CA ALA A 75 -5.92 -1.34 3.21
C ALA A 75 -4.84 -0.94 2.19
N VAL A 76 -5.28 -0.43 1.04
CA VAL A 76 -4.42 0.06 -0.05
C VAL A 76 -4.81 1.50 -0.34
N GLY A 77 -3.84 2.39 -0.22
CA GLY A 77 -4.01 3.81 -0.53
C GLY A 77 -3.37 4.11 -1.87
N THR A 78 -4.14 4.68 -2.79
CA THR A 78 -3.69 5.05 -4.13
C THR A 78 -3.86 6.54 -4.37
N GLY A 79 -3.27 7.03 -5.46
CA GLY A 79 -3.58 8.36 -5.98
C GLY A 79 -2.38 9.14 -6.48
N GLU A 80 -2.67 10.20 -7.20
CA GLU A 80 -1.68 11.12 -7.74
C GLU A 80 -2.29 12.51 -7.93
N TYR A 81 -1.43 13.47 -8.27
CA TYR A 81 -1.87 14.79 -8.70
C TYR A 81 -2.09 14.74 -10.21
N ASP A 82 -3.24 15.23 -10.68
CA ASP A 82 -3.64 15.21 -12.09
C ASP A 82 -2.76 16.08 -13.01
N GLY A 83 -1.87 16.90 -12.42
CA GLY A 83 -1.03 17.87 -13.13
C GLY A 83 -1.73 19.22 -13.36
N GLY A 84 -2.96 19.37 -12.90
CA GLY A 84 -3.81 20.55 -13.06
C GLY A 84 -4.14 21.20 -11.72
N TYR A 85 -5.03 20.59 -10.95
CA TYR A 85 -5.41 21.10 -9.63
C TYR A 85 -5.90 20.03 -8.65
N LEU A 86 -6.26 18.82 -9.10
CA LEU A 86 -6.87 17.80 -8.23
C LEU A 86 -5.84 16.77 -7.74
N PHE A 87 -6.04 16.30 -6.51
CA PHE A 87 -5.36 15.11 -5.99
C PHE A 87 -6.35 13.94 -5.96
N GLU A 88 -6.32 13.11 -6.99
CA GLU A 88 -7.22 11.98 -7.17
C GLU A 88 -6.65 10.71 -6.54
N GLY A 89 -7.53 9.75 -6.22
CA GLY A 89 -7.08 8.47 -5.68
C GLY A 89 -8.14 7.74 -4.88
N GLU A 90 -7.80 6.54 -4.42
CA GLU A 90 -8.72 5.66 -3.74
C GLU A 90 -8.16 5.13 -2.43
N LEU A 91 -9.08 4.82 -1.52
CA LEU A 91 -8.83 3.91 -0.40
C LEU A 91 -9.52 2.58 -0.70
N LEU A 92 -8.75 1.58 -1.08
CA LEU A 92 -9.25 0.24 -1.33
C LEU A 92 -9.12 -0.62 -0.07
N LEU A 93 -10.15 -1.42 0.19
CA LEU A 93 -10.10 -2.49 1.18
C LEU A 93 -10.13 -3.84 0.46
N VAL A 94 -9.08 -4.63 0.66
CA VAL A 94 -8.86 -5.90 -0.03
C VAL A 94 -9.04 -7.07 0.93
N ASP A 95 -9.91 -8.00 0.56
CA ASP A 95 -10.06 -9.27 1.26
C ASP A 95 -8.91 -10.22 0.89
N LEU A 96 -8.14 -10.67 1.88
CA LEU A 96 -6.92 -11.47 1.65
C LEU A 96 -7.21 -12.91 1.20
N ALA A 97 -8.42 -13.40 1.45
CA ALA A 97 -8.83 -14.75 1.10
C ALA A 97 -9.25 -14.85 -0.38
N THR A 98 -9.93 -13.82 -0.88
CA THR A 98 -10.56 -13.79 -2.21
C THR A 98 -9.85 -12.87 -3.20
N GLY A 99 -9.05 -11.91 -2.71
CA GLY A 99 -8.46 -10.86 -3.54
C GLY A 99 -9.46 -9.79 -3.98
N ALA A 100 -10.71 -9.85 -3.52
CA ALA A 100 -11.71 -8.85 -3.85
C ALA A 100 -11.35 -7.50 -3.24
N ALA A 101 -11.31 -6.45 -4.06
CA ALA A 101 -11.07 -5.07 -3.66
C ALA A 101 -12.36 -4.26 -3.76
N ARG A 102 -12.53 -3.31 -2.84
CA ARG A 102 -13.62 -2.33 -2.91
C ARG A 102 -13.12 -0.94 -2.53
N SER A 103 -13.53 0.06 -3.29
CA SER A 103 -13.21 1.46 -3.03
C SER A 103 -14.14 2.02 -1.94
N LEU A 104 -13.56 2.66 -0.94
CA LEU A 104 -14.30 3.12 0.23
C LEU A 104 -14.80 4.57 0.12
N PHE A 105 -14.25 5.38 -0.77
CA PHE A 105 -14.68 6.77 -0.94
C PHE A 105 -16.01 6.86 -1.68
N GLU A 106 -16.91 7.70 -1.17
CA GLU A 106 -18.20 8.00 -1.78
C GLU A 106 -18.05 8.69 -3.15
N ASP A 107 -17.09 9.61 -3.27
CA ASP A 107 -16.81 10.33 -4.51
C ASP A 107 -15.91 9.49 -5.44
N HIS A 108 -16.30 9.39 -6.70
CA HIS A 108 -15.55 8.73 -7.76
C HIS A 108 -14.17 9.33 -8.06
N PHE A 109 -13.98 10.65 -7.95
CA PHE A 109 -12.66 11.27 -8.08
C PHE A 109 -11.78 10.95 -6.86
N GLY A 110 -12.44 10.63 -5.75
CA GLY A 110 -11.81 10.23 -4.51
C GLY A 110 -10.84 11.27 -3.99
N ARG A 111 -9.68 10.82 -3.49
CA ARG A 111 -8.66 11.67 -2.90
C ARG A 111 -7.34 10.93 -2.77
N GLN A 112 -6.22 11.55 -3.17
CA GLN A 112 -4.93 10.90 -3.03
C GLN A 112 -4.65 10.49 -1.57
N VAL A 113 -4.46 9.19 -1.35
CA VAL A 113 -4.00 8.63 -0.07
C VAL A 113 -2.48 8.61 -0.07
N LEU A 114 -1.89 9.20 0.97
CA LEU A 114 -0.43 9.34 1.14
C LEU A 114 0.13 8.38 2.20
N GLY A 115 -0.70 7.91 3.13
CA GLY A 115 -0.25 7.06 4.22
C GLY A 115 -1.41 6.35 4.91
N LEU A 116 -1.14 5.14 5.41
CA LEU A 116 -2.10 4.28 6.09
C LEU A 116 -1.47 3.63 7.32
N GLU A 117 -2.20 3.61 8.42
CA GLU A 117 -1.80 2.94 9.65
C GLU A 117 -3.03 2.45 10.41
N TRP A 118 -2.96 1.24 10.93
CA TRP A 118 -3.95 0.70 11.87
C TRP A 118 -3.46 0.93 13.31
N PRO A 119 -3.90 1.99 14.02
CA PRO A 119 -3.60 2.16 15.44
C PRO A 119 -4.13 1.01 16.30
N ASP A 120 -5.27 0.43 15.91
CA ASP A 120 -5.91 -0.71 16.58
C ASP A 120 -6.82 -1.47 15.59
N ASP A 121 -7.66 -2.39 16.10
CA ASP A 121 -8.58 -3.21 15.31
C ASP A 121 -9.79 -2.46 14.73
N HIS A 122 -10.02 -1.22 15.15
CA HIS A 122 -11.20 -0.43 14.79
C HIS A 122 -10.87 0.90 14.11
N GLY A 123 -9.72 1.49 14.43
CA GLY A 123 -9.24 2.73 13.84
C GLY A 123 -8.36 2.49 12.62
N LEU A 124 -8.64 3.19 11.53
CA LEU A 124 -7.74 3.37 10.39
C LEU A 124 -7.33 4.83 10.32
N ARG A 125 -6.05 5.09 10.53
CA ARG A 125 -5.44 6.40 10.31
C ARG A 125 -5.08 6.53 8.83
N VAL A 126 -5.58 7.59 8.19
CA VAL A 126 -5.38 7.89 6.78
C VAL A 126 -4.78 9.28 6.65
N LEU A 127 -3.64 9.38 6.00
CA LEU A 127 -3.07 10.67 5.58
C LEU A 127 -3.47 10.91 4.12
N LEU A 128 -4.17 12.01 3.87
CA LEU A 128 -4.70 12.37 2.56
C LEU A 128 -4.02 13.64 2.05
N ALA A 129 -3.78 13.77 0.74
CA ALA A 129 -3.48 15.07 0.15
C ALA A 129 -4.70 16.01 0.32
N PRO A 130 -4.59 17.35 0.23
CA PRO A 130 -5.77 18.20 0.09
C PRO A 130 -6.61 17.81 -1.13
N PRO A 131 -7.91 18.18 -1.20
CA PRO A 131 -8.74 17.87 -2.37
C PRO A 131 -8.17 18.46 -3.66
N ASP A 132 -7.66 19.69 -3.57
CA ASP A 132 -7.05 20.44 -4.66
C ASP A 132 -5.89 21.32 -4.17
N ASP A 133 -5.15 21.93 -5.10
CA ASP A 133 -4.15 22.96 -4.79
C ASP A 133 -4.58 24.39 -5.16
N TRP A 134 -5.87 24.60 -5.47
CA TRP A 134 -6.37 25.89 -5.90
C TRP A 134 -6.22 26.93 -4.79
N LYS A 135 -5.36 27.91 -5.02
CA LYS A 135 -4.96 28.93 -4.03
C LYS A 135 -4.36 28.33 -2.74
N ASP A 136 -3.87 27.09 -2.80
CA ASP A 136 -3.23 26.40 -1.68
C ASP A 136 -1.77 26.05 -2.01
N SER A 137 -0.89 27.04 -1.81
CA SER A 137 0.57 26.91 -1.98
C SER A 137 1.26 25.85 -1.09
N LYS A 138 0.51 25.21 -0.20
CA LYS A 138 1.00 24.18 0.72
C LYS A 138 0.45 22.79 0.40
N ALA A 139 -0.44 22.63 -0.60
CA ALA A 139 -1.07 21.35 -0.87
C ALA A 139 -0.09 20.22 -1.26
N HIS A 140 1.01 20.60 -1.89
CA HIS A 140 2.12 19.68 -2.21
C HIS A 140 3.06 19.37 -1.03
N ARG A 141 2.80 19.91 0.16
CA ARG A 141 3.66 19.73 1.36
C ARG A 141 2.90 19.33 2.62
N GLU A 142 1.62 19.62 2.67
CA GLU A 142 0.72 19.30 3.77
C GLU A 142 -0.38 18.36 3.31
N GLY A 143 -1.03 17.69 4.25
CA GLY A 143 -2.15 16.77 4.03
C GLY A 143 -3.08 16.78 5.23
N HIS A 144 -4.14 15.99 5.20
CA HIS A 144 -5.11 15.85 6.28
C HIS A 144 -5.00 14.47 6.92
N LEU A 145 -4.89 14.45 8.25
CA LEU A 145 -4.82 13.21 9.01
C LEU A 145 -6.19 12.86 9.60
N ALA A 146 -6.90 11.93 8.97
CA ALA A 146 -8.17 11.41 9.47
C ALA A 146 -7.96 10.11 10.24
N VAL A 147 -8.81 9.83 11.23
CA VAL A 147 -8.89 8.52 11.90
C VAL A 147 -10.31 8.01 11.80
N ILE A 148 -10.51 7.06 10.90
CA ILE A 148 -11.81 6.46 10.61
C ILE A 148 -12.02 5.32 11.58
N HIS A 149 -13.14 5.31 12.28
CA HIS A 149 -13.49 4.23 13.20
C HIS A 149 -14.63 3.39 12.63
N ARG A 150 -14.45 2.07 12.60
CA ARG A 150 -15.48 1.08 12.26
C ARG A 150 -15.42 -0.07 13.25
N THR A 151 -16.58 -0.55 13.69
CA THR A 151 -16.67 -1.69 14.61
C THR A 151 -16.24 -2.98 13.93
N ASP A 152 -16.58 -3.15 12.66
CA ASP A 152 -16.15 -4.27 11.84
C ASP A 152 -15.76 -3.78 10.44
N TRP A 153 -14.46 -3.84 10.15
CA TRP A 153 -13.92 -3.48 8.85
C TRP A 153 -14.31 -4.46 7.73
N ALA A 154 -14.62 -5.71 8.05
CA ALA A 154 -15.01 -6.71 7.06
C ALA A 154 -16.35 -6.37 6.39
N THR A 155 -17.23 -5.65 7.08
CA THR A 155 -18.57 -5.29 6.60
C THR A 155 -18.68 -3.89 6.00
N VAL A 156 -17.60 -3.09 5.99
CA VAL A 156 -17.64 -1.70 5.50
C VAL A 156 -17.99 -1.69 4.00
N PRO A 157 -19.11 -1.07 3.58
CA PRO A 157 -19.51 -1.06 2.19
C PRO A 157 -18.63 -0.16 1.33
N ALA A 158 -18.63 -0.42 0.02
CA ALA A 158 -18.04 0.48 -0.95
C ALA A 158 -18.73 1.86 -0.89
N GLY A 159 -17.98 2.93 -1.13
CA GLY A 159 -18.52 4.28 -1.14
C GLY A 159 -19.08 4.81 0.18
N SER A 160 -18.68 4.22 1.31
CA SER A 160 -19.26 4.55 2.63
C SER A 160 -18.50 5.62 3.41
N LEU A 161 -17.35 6.07 2.92
CA LEU A 161 -16.57 7.14 3.54
C LEU A 161 -16.91 8.48 2.90
N THR A 162 -17.45 9.37 3.71
CA THR A 162 -17.85 10.72 3.30
C THR A 162 -16.77 11.74 3.63
N GLY A 163 -16.92 12.97 3.14
CA GLY A 163 -16.02 14.08 3.52
C GLY A 163 -15.91 14.31 5.04
N THR A 164 -16.93 13.94 5.82
CA THR A 164 -16.91 14.03 7.29
C THR A 164 -15.97 12.99 7.91
N ASP A 165 -15.96 11.76 7.38
CA ASP A 165 -15.03 10.71 7.84
C ASP A 165 -13.58 11.06 7.52
N LEU A 166 -13.37 11.79 6.42
CA LEU A 166 -12.06 12.19 5.91
C LEU A 166 -11.60 13.57 6.43
N ALA A 167 -12.41 14.19 7.30
CA ALA A 167 -12.07 15.42 7.97
C ALA A 167 -11.00 15.14 9.02
N GLY A 168 -9.92 15.93 8.97
CA GLY A 168 -8.80 15.79 9.90
C GLY A 168 -7.94 17.04 9.90
N PRO A 169 -7.17 17.26 10.98
CA PRO A 169 -6.24 18.39 11.04
C PRO A 169 -5.25 18.33 9.88
N ARG A 170 -4.85 19.51 9.44
CA ARG A 170 -3.80 19.65 8.44
C ARG A 170 -2.43 19.43 9.09
N VAL A 171 -1.61 18.60 8.48
CA VAL A 171 -0.29 18.20 8.98
C VAL A 171 0.74 18.18 7.85
N PRO A 172 2.04 18.32 8.15
CA PRO A 172 3.09 18.03 7.17
C PRO A 172 2.93 16.63 6.59
N ALA A 173 3.01 16.52 5.26
CA ALA A 173 2.81 15.27 4.53
C ALA A 173 3.99 15.05 3.56
N PRO A 174 5.16 14.61 4.06
CA PRO A 174 6.26 14.24 3.18
C PRO A 174 5.84 13.08 2.28
N ARG A 175 6.26 13.13 1.01
CA ARG A 175 6.02 12.07 0.01
C ARG A 175 7.36 11.38 -0.33
N PRO A 176 7.90 10.56 0.58
CA PRO A 176 9.22 9.95 0.39
C PRO A 176 9.19 8.87 -0.71
N ASP A 177 10.31 8.71 -1.40
CA ASP A 177 10.51 7.61 -2.33
C ASP A 177 10.80 6.30 -1.57
N HIS A 178 9.95 5.31 -1.73
CA HIS A 178 10.03 4.01 -1.06
C HIS A 178 10.68 2.89 -1.89
N ARG A 179 11.07 3.16 -3.14
CA ARG A 179 11.60 2.16 -4.09
C ARG A 179 12.76 1.36 -3.52
N GLU A 180 13.73 2.03 -2.90
CA GLU A 180 14.93 1.38 -2.38
C GLU A 180 14.62 0.47 -1.17
N ALA A 181 13.65 0.84 -0.33
CA ALA A 181 13.21 -0.01 0.78
C ALA A 181 12.44 -1.24 0.27
N ALA A 182 11.61 -1.05 -0.76
CA ALA A 182 10.87 -2.12 -1.42
C ALA A 182 11.81 -3.15 -2.06
N ARG A 183 12.78 -2.68 -2.87
CA ARG A 183 13.80 -3.52 -3.52
C ARG A 183 14.59 -4.34 -2.50
N ARG A 184 15.06 -3.73 -1.41
CA ARG A 184 15.76 -4.44 -0.33
C ARG A 184 14.89 -5.49 0.35
N THR A 185 13.59 -5.22 0.52
CA THR A 185 12.67 -6.19 1.10
C THR A 185 12.45 -7.39 0.18
N VAL A 186 12.24 -7.16 -1.12
CA VAL A 186 12.07 -8.22 -2.11
C VAL A 186 13.36 -9.03 -2.31
N ALA A 187 14.51 -8.37 -2.44
CA ALA A 187 15.81 -9.03 -2.63
C ALA A 187 16.14 -10.04 -1.52
N ARG A 188 15.78 -9.73 -0.26
CA ARG A 188 15.94 -10.66 0.87
C ARG A 188 15.11 -11.94 0.74
N LEU A 189 14.03 -11.93 -0.04
CA LEU A 189 13.13 -13.07 -0.23
C LEU A 189 13.49 -13.92 -1.44
N LEU A 190 14.17 -13.31 -2.42
CA LEU A 190 14.74 -14.01 -3.56
C LEU A 190 16.08 -14.66 -3.23
N SER A 191 16.75 -14.20 -2.17
CA SER A 191 18.03 -14.78 -1.72
C SER A 191 17.79 -16.14 -1.04
N PRO A 192 18.52 -17.21 -1.42
CA PRO A 192 18.39 -18.50 -0.76
C PRO A 192 18.82 -18.40 0.72
N PRO A 193 18.20 -19.16 1.64
CA PRO A 193 18.64 -19.18 3.02
C PRO A 193 20.08 -19.70 3.07
N THR A 194 20.99 -18.91 3.66
CA THR A 194 22.35 -19.35 3.95
C THR A 194 22.29 -20.65 4.74
N ARG A 195 22.66 -21.78 4.13
CA ARG A 195 22.86 -23.04 4.85
C ARG A 195 23.91 -22.77 5.92
N ARG A 196 23.50 -22.69 7.19
CA ARG A 196 24.44 -22.85 8.29
C ARG A 196 24.92 -24.29 8.22
N HIS A 197 26.15 -24.49 7.76
CA HIS A 197 26.84 -25.77 7.97
C HIS A 197 26.94 -25.99 9.47
N HIS A 198 26.10 -26.87 10.00
CA HIS A 198 26.40 -27.55 11.25
C HIS A 198 27.56 -28.50 10.94
N THR A 199 28.79 -28.03 11.16
CA THR A 199 29.91 -28.92 11.44
C THR A 199 29.67 -29.48 12.83
N GLY A 200 29.16 -30.71 12.89
CA GLY A 200 29.21 -31.52 14.10
C GLY A 200 30.65 -31.79 14.49
N GLY A 201 30.92 -31.68 15.78
CA GLY A 201 32.08 -32.24 16.47
C GLY A 201 31.56 -33.12 17.59
#